data_AF-A0A7Z9WCB5-F1
#
_entry.id   AF-A0A7Z9WCB5-F1
#
_cell.length_a   1.000
_cell.length_b   1.000
_cell.length_c   1.000
_cell.angle_alpha   90.00
_cell.angle_beta   90.00
_cell.angle_gamma   90.00
#
_symmetry.space_group_name_H-M   'P 1'
#
loop_
_entity.id
_entity.type
_entity.pdbx_description
1 polymer ?
#
loop_
_entity_poly.entity_id
_entity_poly.type
_entity_poly.pdbx_seq_one_letter_code
_entity_poly.pdbx_strand_id
1 'polypeptide(L)'
;MPYTQELKELIKRVEATRPARVEMARRNEHYPALSMEEREKVLEKYHPDYQKEGRRVVRVGPNKGDLFQEEVADLLESRSMLRPQRVDLSQVHYETDVLIIGGGGAATSAALMASEKGAKVIMATKLRHGDSNTVMAEGGIQAATQECDSPFYHYLDTVGGGHFTNDPKLVAALAHDAPLSIAWLEELGMMFNKLPDGRLFVTHSLIFKALASTILASCCRKWVCKNKIFRIFKRK
;
A
#
# COMPACT_ATOMS: atom_id res chain seq x y z
N MET A 1 16.41 -7.87 3.91
CA MET A 1 17.28 -8.29 5.02
C MET A 1 17.81 -9.67 4.71
N PRO A 2 19.11 -9.96 4.93
CA PRO A 2 19.61 -11.32 4.81
C PRO A 2 19.00 -12.21 5.90
N TYR A 3 18.69 -13.47 5.57
CA TYR A 3 18.21 -14.46 6.54
C TYR A 3 19.21 -14.66 7.69
N THR A 4 18.70 -14.93 8.90
CA THR A 4 19.55 -15.29 10.06
C THR A 4 20.29 -16.61 9.80
N GLN A 5 21.31 -16.90 10.60
CA GLN A 5 22.05 -18.14 10.45
C GLN A 5 21.16 -19.37 10.70
N GLU A 6 20.25 -19.31 11.69
CA GLU A 6 19.32 -20.42 11.93
C GLU A 6 18.38 -20.62 10.73
N LEU A 7 17.85 -19.53 10.16
CA LEU A 7 16.99 -19.60 8.99
C LEU A 7 17.72 -20.18 7.78
N LYS A 8 19.00 -19.84 7.57
CA LYS A 8 19.82 -20.43 6.50
C LYS A 8 20.00 -21.94 6.67
N GLU A 9 20.16 -22.42 7.90
CA GLU A 9 20.25 -23.85 8.17
C GLU A 9 18.92 -24.57 7.92
N LEU A 10 17.80 -23.96 8.29
CA LEU A 10 16.47 -24.49 7.98
C LEU A 10 16.21 -24.54 6.46
N ILE A 11 16.60 -23.49 5.73
CA ILE A 11 16.50 -23.46 4.26
C ILE A 11 17.27 -24.62 3.64
N LYS A 12 18.51 -24.89 4.07
CA LYS A 12 19.29 -26.03 3.59
C LYS A 12 18.59 -27.38 3.82
N ARG A 13 17.91 -27.56 4.96
CA ARG A 13 17.11 -28.78 5.23
C ARG A 13 15.91 -28.90 4.29
N VAL A 14 15.24 -27.79 4.00
CA VAL A 14 14.12 -27.75 3.03
C VAL A 14 14.62 -27.99 1.59
N GLU A 15 15.80 -27.49 1.23
CA GLU A 15 16.42 -27.72 -0.07
C GLU A 15 16.86 -29.18 -0.25
N ALA A 16 17.47 -29.78 0.77
CA ALA A 16 17.88 -31.19 0.74
C ALA A 16 16.70 -32.15 0.51
N THR A 17 15.50 -31.79 0.96
CA THR A 17 14.27 -32.57 0.79
C THR A 17 13.56 -32.30 -0.54
N ARG A 18 14.05 -31.36 -1.38
CA ARG A 18 13.41 -30.96 -2.64
C ARG A 18 13.33 -32.08 -3.67
N PRO A 19 14.39 -32.89 -3.95
CA PRO A 19 14.31 -33.97 -4.94
C PRO A 19 13.20 -34.98 -4.61
N ALA A 20 13.11 -35.39 -3.35
CA ALA A 20 12.08 -36.31 -2.87
C ALA A 20 10.66 -35.74 -3.02
N ARG A 21 10.44 -34.46 -2.68
CA ARG A 21 9.12 -33.81 -2.87
C ARG A 21 8.73 -33.68 -4.34
N VAL A 22 9.70 -33.44 -5.23
CA VAL A 22 9.44 -33.36 -6.68
C VAL A 22 9.05 -34.73 -7.23
N GLU A 23 9.69 -35.79 -6.79
CA GLU A 23 9.35 -37.16 -7.19
C GLU A 23 7.97 -37.58 -6.68
N MET A 24 7.66 -37.25 -5.42
CA MET A 24 6.36 -37.47 -4.80
C MET A 24 5.25 -36.74 -5.59
N ALA A 25 5.46 -35.47 -5.93
CA ALA A 25 4.53 -34.71 -6.76
C ALA A 25 4.36 -35.30 -8.17
N ARG A 26 5.42 -35.85 -8.79
CA ARG A 26 5.32 -36.57 -10.08
C ARG A 26 4.47 -37.83 -9.99
N ARG A 27 4.42 -38.47 -8.82
CA ARG A 27 3.54 -39.61 -8.52
C ARG A 27 2.12 -39.17 -8.11
N ASN A 28 1.81 -37.87 -8.17
CA ASN A 28 0.57 -37.29 -7.67
C ASN A 28 0.32 -37.58 -6.18
N GLU A 29 1.40 -37.82 -5.43
CA GLU A 29 1.40 -38.00 -3.99
C GLU A 29 1.66 -36.64 -3.32
N HIS A 30 0.81 -36.28 -2.37
CA HIS A 30 0.93 -35.04 -1.60
C HIS A 30 0.87 -35.35 -0.12
N TYR A 31 1.54 -34.52 0.70
CA TYR A 31 1.30 -34.57 2.13
C TYR A 31 -0.18 -34.28 2.40
N PRO A 32 -0.86 -35.09 3.21
CA PRO A 32 -2.25 -34.81 3.54
C PRO A 32 -2.36 -33.45 4.22
N ALA A 33 -3.41 -32.71 3.88
CA ALA A 33 -3.71 -31.49 4.60
C ALA A 33 -4.01 -31.84 6.06
N LEU A 34 -3.49 -31.03 7.00
CA LEU A 34 -3.84 -31.17 8.41
C LEU A 34 -5.35 -31.07 8.57
N SER A 35 -5.91 -31.96 9.40
CA SER A 35 -7.28 -31.87 9.89
C SER A 35 -7.48 -30.58 10.71
N MET A 36 -8.74 -30.20 10.96
CA MET A 36 -9.03 -28.98 11.72
C MET A 36 -8.46 -29.04 13.15
N GLU A 37 -8.54 -30.21 13.80
CA GLU A 37 -7.96 -30.42 15.13
C GLU A 37 -6.43 -30.33 15.15
N GLU A 38 -5.77 -30.88 14.12
CA GLU A 38 -4.32 -30.80 14.00
C GLU A 38 -3.85 -29.37 13.74
N ARG A 39 -4.60 -28.60 12.93
CA ARG A 39 -4.34 -27.18 12.71
C ARG A 39 -4.44 -26.41 14.00
N GLU A 40 -5.50 -26.63 14.79
CA GLU A 40 -5.69 -25.96 16.08
C GLU A 40 -4.51 -26.23 17.02
N LYS A 41 -4.09 -27.50 17.16
CA LYS A 41 -2.91 -27.87 17.97
C LYS A 41 -1.63 -27.18 17.52
N VAL A 42 -1.41 -27.08 16.21
CA VAL A 42 -0.23 -26.39 15.65
C VAL A 42 -0.29 -24.90 15.93
N LEU A 43 -1.47 -24.28 15.77
CA LEU A 43 -1.69 -22.86 15.99
C LEU A 43 -1.52 -22.50 17.48
N GLU A 44 -2.18 -23.22 18.38
CA GLU A 44 -2.04 -23.02 19.83
C GLU A 44 -0.59 -23.16 20.32
N LYS A 45 0.18 -24.07 19.70
CA LYS A 45 1.55 -24.35 20.11
C LYS A 45 2.56 -23.35 19.56
N TYR A 46 2.44 -22.96 18.29
CA TYR A 46 3.51 -22.23 17.58
C TYR A 46 3.11 -20.83 17.12
N HIS A 47 1.82 -20.52 17.00
CA HIS A 47 1.37 -19.22 16.55
C HIS A 47 1.29 -18.25 17.76
N PRO A 48 1.85 -17.02 17.68
CA PRO A 48 1.82 -16.07 18.79
C PRO A 48 0.43 -15.47 19.06
N ASP A 49 -0.37 -15.24 18.02
CA ASP A 49 -1.83 -15.19 18.21
C ASP A 49 -2.29 -16.61 18.52
N TYR A 50 -3.36 -16.97 19.23
CA TYR A 50 -3.65 -18.35 19.71
C TYR A 50 -2.94 -18.73 21.02
N GLN A 51 -1.74 -18.22 21.31
CA GLN A 51 -1.22 -18.28 22.67
C GLN A 51 -2.05 -17.39 23.61
N LYS A 52 -2.43 -17.94 24.77
CA LYS A 52 -3.20 -17.21 25.80
C LYS A 52 -2.33 -16.29 26.65
N GLU A 53 -1.04 -16.60 26.74
CA GLU A 53 -0.02 -15.79 27.41
C GLU A 53 0.36 -14.58 26.54
N GLY A 54 0.77 -13.47 27.16
CA GLY A 54 1.17 -12.25 26.45
C GLY A 54 0.01 -11.47 25.83
N ARG A 55 -1.23 -11.70 26.28
CA ARG A 55 -2.43 -10.96 25.85
C ARG A 55 -3.08 -10.24 27.00
N ARG A 56 -3.60 -9.04 26.74
CA ARG A 56 -4.34 -8.25 27.73
C ARG A 56 -5.52 -7.53 27.10
N VAL A 57 -6.52 -7.26 27.94
CA VAL A 57 -7.68 -6.46 27.55
C VAL A 57 -7.28 -4.99 27.49
N VAL A 58 -7.63 -4.33 26.40
CA VAL A 58 -7.42 -2.89 26.24
C VAL A 58 -8.35 -2.13 27.17
N ARG A 59 -7.79 -1.21 27.97
CA ARG A 59 -8.47 -0.53 29.08
C ARG A 59 -9.13 0.78 28.67
N VAL A 60 -8.67 1.40 27.58
CA VAL A 60 -9.09 2.73 27.13
C VAL A 60 -9.19 2.84 25.61
N GLY A 61 -9.89 3.86 25.11
CA GLY A 61 -10.02 4.13 23.67
C GLY A 61 -11.16 3.36 22.98
N PRO A 62 -11.26 3.45 21.64
CA PRO A 62 -12.33 2.81 20.87
C PRO A 62 -12.33 1.28 20.96
N ASN A 63 -11.16 0.68 21.19
CA ASN A 63 -10.97 -0.77 21.33
C ASN A 63 -11.06 -1.26 22.78
N LYS A 64 -11.63 -0.47 23.69
CA LYS A 64 -11.75 -0.87 25.09
C LYS A 64 -12.60 -2.14 25.21
N GLY A 65 -12.07 -3.14 25.91
CA GLY A 65 -12.72 -4.45 26.09
C GLY A 65 -12.22 -5.53 25.13
N ASP A 66 -11.55 -5.13 24.05
CA ASP A 66 -10.95 -6.07 23.10
C ASP A 66 -9.67 -6.70 23.68
N LEU A 67 -9.40 -7.95 23.32
CA LEU A 67 -8.22 -8.71 23.74
C LEU A 67 -7.14 -8.66 22.65
N PHE A 68 -5.99 -8.11 22.97
CA PHE A 68 -4.84 -8.00 22.06
C PHE A 68 -3.56 -8.52 22.70
N GLN A 69 -2.51 -8.73 21.89
CA GLN A 69 -1.15 -8.91 22.39
C GLN A 69 -0.71 -7.70 23.22
N GLU A 70 0.12 -7.92 24.23
CA GLU A 70 0.51 -6.92 25.21
C GLU A 70 1.13 -5.66 24.56
N GLU A 71 2.02 -5.84 23.58
CA GLU A 71 2.67 -4.73 22.87
C GLU A 71 1.70 -3.89 22.05
N VAL A 72 0.70 -4.55 21.44
CA VAL A 72 -0.36 -3.85 20.69
C VAL A 72 -1.26 -3.09 21.64
N ALA A 73 -1.64 -3.71 22.76
CA ALA A 73 -2.42 -3.05 23.78
C ALA A 73 -1.66 -1.87 24.42
N ASP A 74 -0.34 -1.97 24.59
CA ASP A 74 0.52 -0.86 25.02
C ASP A 74 0.54 0.28 24.02
N LEU A 75 0.59 -0.02 22.73
CA LEU A 75 0.54 0.99 21.68
C LEU A 75 -0.81 1.70 21.64
N LEU A 76 -1.91 0.96 21.78
CA LEU A 76 -3.28 1.52 21.79
C LEU A 76 -3.55 2.38 23.04
N GLU A 77 -3.02 1.97 24.20
CA GLU A 77 -3.12 2.71 25.45
C GLU A 77 -2.04 3.78 25.61
N SER A 78 -1.12 3.90 24.63
CA SER A 78 -0.02 4.84 24.71
C SER A 78 -0.52 6.27 24.81
N ARG A 79 0.11 7.05 25.69
CA ARG A 79 -0.23 8.47 25.81
C ARG A 79 0.23 9.20 24.54
N SER A 80 -0.58 10.15 24.09
CA SER A 80 -0.19 11.03 22.99
C SER A 80 1.16 11.67 23.28
N MET A 81 2.08 11.57 22.31
CA MET A 81 3.35 12.30 22.37
C MET A 81 3.15 13.81 22.27
N LEU A 82 2.00 14.25 21.75
CA LEU A 82 1.64 15.66 21.71
C LEU A 82 1.30 16.11 23.13
N ARG A 83 1.94 17.19 23.58
CA ARG A 83 1.62 17.86 24.84
C ARG A 83 0.92 19.17 24.48
N PRO A 84 -0.42 19.22 24.41
CA PRO A 84 -1.14 20.41 23.92
C PRO A 84 -0.78 21.67 24.71
N GLN A 85 -0.50 21.54 26.01
CA GLN A 85 -0.10 22.66 26.88
C GLN A 85 1.24 23.29 26.49
N ARG A 86 2.05 22.61 25.67
CA ARG A 86 3.33 23.13 25.14
C ARG A 86 3.20 23.73 23.74
N VAL A 87 2.03 23.65 23.13
CA VAL A 87 1.78 24.19 21.80
C VAL A 87 1.08 25.53 21.97
N ASP A 88 1.77 26.60 21.65
CA ASP A 88 1.17 27.93 21.58
C ASP A 88 0.41 28.06 20.26
N LEU A 89 -0.92 28.13 20.34
CA LEU A 89 -1.80 28.30 19.18
C LEU A 89 -2.07 29.77 18.84
N SER A 90 -1.57 30.71 19.64
CA SER A 90 -1.74 32.15 19.38
C SER A 90 -0.87 32.65 18.23
N GLN A 91 0.22 31.95 17.93
CA GLN A 91 1.14 32.29 16.86
C GLN A 91 0.97 31.36 15.65
N VAL A 92 0.54 31.94 14.52
CA VAL A 92 0.50 31.21 13.25
C VAL A 92 1.91 31.08 12.68
N HIS A 93 2.44 29.85 12.64
CA HIS A 93 3.76 29.57 12.04
C HIS A 93 3.73 29.38 10.53
N TYR A 94 2.65 28.80 10.01
CA TYR A 94 2.49 28.49 8.58
C TYR A 94 1.05 28.77 8.15
N GLU A 95 0.92 29.34 6.97
CA GLU A 95 -0.36 29.63 6.31
C GLU A 95 -0.32 29.03 4.91
N THR A 96 -1.39 28.38 4.48
CA THR A 96 -1.49 27.68 3.20
C THR A 96 -2.95 27.60 2.77
N ASP A 97 -3.20 27.52 1.47
CA ASP A 97 -4.55 27.33 0.94
C ASP A 97 -4.98 25.86 1.08
N VAL A 98 -4.05 24.93 0.88
CA VAL A 98 -4.28 23.49 0.97
C VAL A 98 -3.21 22.81 1.83
N LEU A 99 -3.65 22.14 2.90
CA LEU A 99 -2.80 21.27 3.72
C LEU A 99 -3.07 19.80 3.36
N ILE A 100 -2.03 19.10 2.93
CA ILE A 100 -2.08 17.67 2.57
C ILE A 100 -1.34 16.86 3.62
N ILE A 101 -2.02 15.86 4.19
CA ILE A 101 -1.45 14.96 5.19
C ILE A 101 -1.19 13.60 4.54
N GLY A 102 0.09 13.25 4.38
CA GLY A 102 0.57 12.05 3.71
C GLY A 102 1.50 12.35 2.53
N GLY A 103 2.36 11.38 2.20
CA GLY A 103 3.32 11.45 1.08
C GLY A 103 3.21 10.26 0.12
N GLY A 104 1.98 9.73 -0.03
CA GLY A 104 1.65 8.65 -0.97
C GLY A 104 1.26 9.16 -2.36
N GLY A 105 1.03 8.24 -3.30
CA GLY A 105 0.67 8.61 -4.68
C GLY A 105 -0.54 9.55 -4.79
N ALA A 106 -1.59 9.31 -3.99
CA ALA A 106 -2.77 10.18 -3.94
C ALA A 106 -2.43 11.60 -3.43
N ALA A 107 -1.67 11.69 -2.33
CA ALA A 107 -1.24 12.96 -1.75
C ALA A 107 -0.36 13.77 -2.71
N THR A 108 0.61 13.12 -3.37
CA THR A 108 1.48 13.77 -4.36
C THR A 108 0.68 14.24 -5.58
N SER A 109 -0.28 13.44 -6.04
CA SER A 109 -1.15 13.80 -7.17
C SER A 109 -2.03 15.00 -6.84
N ALA A 110 -2.67 15.01 -5.68
CA ALA A 110 -3.47 16.13 -5.20
C ALA A 110 -2.62 17.41 -5.01
N ALA A 111 -1.43 17.27 -4.43
CA ALA A 111 -0.51 18.40 -4.24
C ALA A 111 -0.06 19.02 -5.56
N LEU A 112 0.20 18.18 -6.56
CA LEU A 112 0.59 18.62 -7.89
C LEU A 112 -0.57 19.35 -8.57
N MET A 113 -1.76 18.77 -8.62
CA MET A 113 -2.93 19.40 -9.24
C MET A 113 -3.29 20.73 -8.57
N ALA A 114 -3.33 20.78 -7.24
CA ALA A 114 -3.64 22.02 -6.51
C ALA A 114 -2.57 23.10 -6.76
N SER A 115 -1.29 22.73 -6.75
CA SER A 115 -0.20 23.66 -7.05
C SER A 115 -0.24 24.15 -8.50
N GLU A 116 -0.59 23.31 -9.46
CA GLU A 116 -0.74 23.70 -10.89
C GLU A 116 -1.91 24.66 -11.12
N LYS A 117 -2.91 24.66 -10.24
CA LYS A 117 -3.99 25.66 -10.21
C LYS A 117 -3.63 26.93 -9.43
N GLY A 118 -2.39 27.06 -8.96
CA GLY A 118 -1.88 28.25 -8.27
C GLY A 118 -2.09 28.27 -6.77
N ALA A 119 -2.61 27.20 -6.16
CA ALA A 119 -2.78 27.14 -4.71
C ALA A 119 -1.42 27.01 -3.99
N LYS A 120 -1.29 27.69 -2.85
CA LYS A 120 -0.22 27.47 -1.89
C LYS A 120 -0.49 26.16 -1.16
N VAL A 121 0.33 25.14 -1.42
CA VAL A 121 0.18 23.79 -0.86
C VAL A 121 1.30 23.49 0.13
N ILE A 122 0.93 23.01 1.32
CA ILE A 122 1.86 22.40 2.27
C ILE A 122 1.54 20.91 2.37
N MET A 123 2.56 20.06 2.27
CA MET A 123 2.46 18.62 2.49
C MET A 123 3.21 18.22 3.76
N ALA A 124 2.52 17.52 4.65
CA ALA A 124 3.08 16.96 5.87
C ALA A 124 3.06 15.43 5.79
N THR A 125 4.22 14.78 5.91
CA THR A 125 4.34 13.32 5.89
C THR A 125 5.24 12.84 7.02
N LYS A 126 4.86 11.73 7.68
CA LYS A 126 5.64 11.09 8.74
C LYS A 126 6.95 10.52 8.20
N LEU A 127 6.91 9.98 6.99
CA LEU A 127 8.05 9.37 6.30
C LEU A 127 8.65 10.35 5.30
N ARG A 128 9.84 10.04 4.78
CA ARG A 128 10.39 10.80 3.64
C ARG A 128 9.46 10.63 2.45
N HIS A 129 9.28 11.69 1.67
CA HIS A 129 8.54 11.59 0.43
C HIS A 129 9.26 10.61 -0.51
N GLY A 130 8.53 9.64 -1.06
CA GLY A 130 9.13 8.51 -1.80
C GLY A 130 9.13 7.19 -1.01
N ASP A 131 9.07 7.25 0.32
CA ASP A 131 9.12 6.05 1.20
C ASP A 131 7.73 5.62 1.70
N SER A 132 6.65 5.97 0.98
CA SER A 132 5.30 5.53 1.33
C SER A 132 4.99 4.14 0.78
N ASN A 133 3.99 3.44 1.32
CA ASN A 133 3.62 2.09 0.87
C ASN A 133 3.32 2.01 -0.64
N THR A 134 2.98 3.12 -1.30
CA THR A 134 2.85 3.18 -2.77
C THR A 134 4.12 2.71 -3.50
N VAL A 135 5.31 2.81 -2.90
CA VAL A 135 6.58 2.30 -3.48
C VAL A 135 6.65 0.77 -3.54
N MET A 136 5.79 0.08 -2.80
CA MET A 136 5.74 -1.38 -2.74
C MET A 136 4.72 -1.99 -3.71
N ALA A 137 4.01 -1.18 -4.50
CA ALA A 137 2.98 -1.67 -5.43
C ALA A 137 3.58 -2.31 -6.69
N GLU A 138 3.39 -3.63 -6.87
CA GLU A 138 4.02 -4.37 -7.97
C GLU A 138 3.09 -4.64 -9.16
N GLY A 139 1.81 -4.97 -8.91
CA GLY A 139 0.93 -5.52 -9.95
C GLY A 139 0.65 -4.59 -11.13
N GLY A 140 0.31 -3.33 -10.87
CA GLY A 140 -0.05 -2.38 -11.93
C GLY A 140 -1.16 -1.43 -11.49
N ILE A 141 -1.76 -0.76 -12.47
CA ILE A 141 -2.95 0.08 -12.31
C ILE A 141 -3.99 -0.33 -13.36
N GLN A 142 -5.25 -0.45 -12.95
CA GLN A 142 -6.34 -0.88 -13.82
C GLN A 142 -6.94 0.33 -14.55
N ALA A 143 -7.05 0.22 -15.87
CA ALA A 143 -7.72 1.20 -16.71
C ALA A 143 -8.10 0.57 -18.05
N ALA A 144 -9.33 0.83 -18.51
CA ALA A 144 -9.85 0.38 -19.79
C ALA A 144 -9.22 1.18 -20.94
N THR A 145 -8.03 0.76 -21.37
CA THR A 145 -7.21 1.43 -22.40
C THR A 145 -7.12 0.66 -23.71
N GLN A 146 -7.62 -0.58 -23.74
CA GLN A 146 -7.58 -1.45 -24.92
C GLN A 146 -8.88 -1.34 -25.73
N GLU A 147 -8.80 -1.56 -27.04
CA GLU A 147 -9.96 -1.46 -27.96
C GLU A 147 -11.10 -2.43 -27.61
N CYS A 148 -10.77 -3.58 -27.02
CA CYS A 148 -11.76 -4.58 -26.59
C CYS A 148 -12.31 -4.34 -25.17
N ASP A 149 -11.83 -3.32 -24.46
CA ASP A 149 -12.22 -2.99 -23.10
C ASP A 149 -13.03 -1.70 -23.05
N SER A 150 -13.76 -1.47 -21.96
CA SER A 150 -14.56 -0.27 -21.77
C SER A 150 -14.63 0.11 -20.29
N PRO A 151 -14.64 1.42 -19.95
CA PRO A 151 -14.95 1.87 -18.60
C PRO A 151 -16.23 1.27 -18.03
N PHE A 152 -17.19 0.92 -18.88
CA PHE A 152 -18.42 0.24 -18.47
C PHE A 152 -18.16 -1.15 -17.86
N TYR A 153 -17.31 -1.97 -18.48
CA TYR A 153 -16.97 -3.29 -17.94
C TYR A 153 -16.16 -3.17 -16.65
N HIS A 154 -15.19 -2.25 -16.61
CA HIS A 154 -14.42 -1.95 -15.40
C HIS A 154 -15.33 -1.49 -14.25
N TYR A 155 -16.36 -0.69 -14.53
CA TYR A 155 -17.37 -0.30 -13.56
C TYR A 155 -18.14 -1.51 -13.02
N LEU A 156 -18.62 -2.40 -13.89
CA LEU A 156 -19.36 -3.59 -13.48
C LEU A 156 -18.50 -4.53 -12.63
N ASP A 157 -17.25 -4.75 -13.02
CA ASP A 157 -16.29 -5.57 -12.27
C ASP A 157 -16.02 -4.98 -10.89
N THR A 158 -15.89 -3.66 -10.78
CA THR A 158 -15.62 -2.98 -9.52
C THR A 158 -16.84 -3.04 -8.57
N VAL A 159 -18.05 -2.86 -9.11
CA VAL A 159 -19.30 -2.99 -8.34
C VAL A 159 -19.50 -4.43 -7.88
N GLY A 160 -19.27 -5.41 -8.75
CA GLY A 160 -19.33 -6.83 -8.42
C GLY A 160 -18.30 -7.21 -7.35
N GLY A 161 -17.06 -6.75 -7.51
CA GLY A 161 -15.97 -7.00 -6.57
C GLY A 161 -16.16 -6.36 -5.19
N GLY A 162 -16.86 -5.22 -5.11
CA GLY A 162 -17.27 -4.62 -3.83
C GLY A 162 -18.61 -5.12 -3.31
N HIS A 163 -19.13 -6.23 -3.84
CA HIS A 163 -20.38 -6.87 -3.43
C HIS A 163 -21.57 -5.90 -3.41
N PHE A 164 -21.62 -4.97 -4.37
CA PHE A 164 -22.68 -3.97 -4.51
C PHE A 164 -22.82 -3.00 -3.32
N THR A 165 -21.80 -2.90 -2.47
CA THR A 165 -21.77 -1.97 -1.32
C THR A 165 -21.08 -0.65 -1.63
N ASN A 166 -20.47 -0.54 -2.83
CA ASN A 166 -19.79 0.67 -3.29
C ASN A 166 -20.79 1.82 -3.53
N ASP A 167 -20.33 3.07 -3.43
CA ASP A 167 -21.06 4.20 -4.00
C ASP A 167 -20.94 4.16 -5.54
N PRO A 168 -22.06 3.96 -6.27
CA PRO A 168 -22.04 3.85 -7.73
C PRO A 168 -21.46 5.07 -8.42
N LYS A 169 -21.65 6.27 -7.88
CA LYS A 169 -21.15 7.51 -8.50
C LYS A 169 -19.63 7.58 -8.43
N LEU A 170 -19.06 7.15 -7.31
CA LEU A 170 -17.60 7.13 -7.15
C LEU A 170 -16.96 6.04 -8.01
N VAL A 171 -17.60 4.88 -8.14
CA VAL A 171 -17.09 3.81 -9.02
C VAL A 171 -17.18 4.22 -10.49
N ALA A 172 -18.24 4.91 -10.89
CA ALA A 172 -18.36 5.45 -12.25
C ALA A 172 -17.23 6.45 -12.54
N ALA A 173 -17.00 7.41 -11.65
CA ALA A 173 -15.89 8.36 -11.78
C ALA A 173 -14.53 7.62 -11.87
N LEU A 174 -14.28 6.66 -10.97
CA LEU A 174 -13.06 5.85 -10.99
C LEU A 174 -12.84 5.15 -12.35
N ALA A 175 -13.86 4.46 -12.86
CA ALA A 175 -13.74 3.67 -14.07
C ALA A 175 -13.57 4.54 -15.33
N HIS A 176 -14.30 5.67 -15.40
CA HIS A 176 -14.24 6.61 -16.52
C HIS A 176 -12.96 7.46 -16.51
N ASP A 177 -12.47 7.86 -15.34
CA ASP A 177 -11.28 8.70 -15.21
C ASP A 177 -9.98 7.89 -15.24
N ALA A 178 -10.04 6.56 -15.06
CA ALA A 178 -8.86 5.71 -15.05
C ALA A 178 -8.01 5.83 -16.33
N PRO A 179 -8.55 5.71 -17.57
CA PRO A 179 -7.76 5.89 -18.79
C PRO A 179 -7.13 7.29 -18.90
N LEU A 180 -7.87 8.34 -18.48
CA LEU A 180 -7.37 9.71 -18.46
C LEU A 180 -6.20 9.87 -17.48
N SER A 181 -6.29 9.20 -16.33
CA SER A 181 -5.25 9.19 -15.30
C SER A 181 -3.98 8.50 -15.78
N ILE A 182 -4.09 7.43 -16.59
CA ILE A 182 -2.93 6.77 -17.21
C ILE A 182 -2.23 7.72 -18.18
N ALA A 183 -2.98 8.37 -19.07
CA ALA A 183 -2.43 9.34 -20.02
C ALA A 183 -1.74 10.51 -19.30
N TRP A 184 -2.39 11.05 -18.25
CA TRP A 184 -1.81 12.09 -17.41
C TRP A 184 -0.49 11.64 -16.76
N LEU A 185 -0.43 10.42 -16.22
CA LEU A 185 0.80 9.88 -15.65
C LEU A 185 1.92 9.74 -16.71
N GLU A 186 1.60 9.32 -17.94
CA GLU A 186 2.57 9.30 -19.05
C GLU A 186 3.10 10.71 -19.36
N GLU A 187 2.25 11.74 -19.40
CA GLU A 187 2.65 13.13 -19.60
C GLU A 187 3.55 13.68 -18.47
N LEU A 188 3.44 13.11 -17.27
CA LEU A 188 4.35 13.39 -16.16
C LEU A 188 5.70 12.66 -16.27
N GLY A 189 5.85 11.80 -17.28
CA GLY A 189 7.05 10.99 -17.52
C GLY A 189 7.02 9.64 -16.80
N MET A 190 5.84 9.10 -16.50
CA MET A 190 5.73 7.72 -16.03
C MET A 190 6.05 6.76 -17.18
N MET A 191 6.95 5.82 -16.93
CA MET A 191 7.35 4.80 -17.91
C MET A 191 6.51 3.53 -17.70
N PHE A 192 5.46 3.36 -18.50
CA PHE A 192 4.73 2.10 -18.58
C PHE A 192 5.38 1.16 -19.59
N ASN A 193 5.19 -0.15 -19.38
CA ASN A 193 5.58 -1.15 -20.37
C ASN A 193 4.69 -1.00 -21.62
N LYS A 194 5.31 -1.05 -22.79
CA LYS A 194 4.64 -0.91 -24.08
C LYS A 194 4.92 -2.10 -24.98
N LEU A 195 3.95 -2.43 -25.83
CA LEU A 195 4.11 -3.33 -26.96
C LEU A 195 4.98 -2.66 -28.05
N PRO A 196 5.51 -3.43 -29.02
CA PRO A 196 6.34 -2.86 -30.10
C PRO A 196 5.65 -1.77 -30.94
N ASP A 197 4.33 -1.77 -30.99
CA ASP A 197 3.51 -0.78 -31.69
C ASP A 197 3.24 0.49 -30.86
N GLY A 198 3.76 0.56 -29.62
CA GLY A 198 3.61 1.71 -28.72
C GLY A 198 2.35 1.68 -27.85
N ARG A 199 1.47 0.68 -27.99
CA ARG A 199 0.33 0.49 -27.07
C ARG A 199 0.80 0.01 -25.70
N LEU A 200 0.01 0.29 -24.68
CA LEU A 200 0.31 -0.17 -23.32
C LEU A 200 0.24 -1.70 -23.24
N PHE A 201 1.23 -2.31 -22.57
CA PHE A 201 1.22 -3.73 -22.28
C PHE A 201 0.29 -4.01 -21.09
N VAL A 202 -0.69 -4.90 -21.29
CA VAL A 202 -1.74 -5.21 -20.31
C VAL A 202 -1.79 -6.71 -20.06
N THR A 203 -1.88 -7.11 -18.79
CA THR A 203 -2.10 -8.50 -18.35
C THR A 203 -3.32 -8.53 -17.45
N HIS A 204 -4.38 -9.27 -17.80
CA HIS A 204 -5.64 -9.33 -17.01
C HIS A 204 -6.21 -7.93 -16.66
N SER A 205 -6.31 -7.04 -17.65
CA SER A 205 -6.76 -5.64 -17.49
C SER A 205 -5.90 -4.77 -16.55
N LEU A 206 -4.73 -5.26 -16.12
CA LEU A 206 -3.72 -4.48 -15.39
C LEU A 206 -2.66 -3.96 -16.37
N ILE A 207 -2.42 -2.65 -16.34
CA ILE A 207 -1.27 -2.06 -17.02
C ILE A 207 -0.04 -2.29 -16.14
N PHE A 208 0.88 -3.11 -16.61
CA PHE A 208 2.06 -3.49 -15.84
C PHE A 208 3.05 -2.34 -15.73
N LYS A 209 3.64 -2.24 -14.54
CA LYS A 209 4.56 -1.16 -14.17
C LYS A 209 6.01 -1.62 -14.35
N ALA A 210 6.86 -0.71 -14.82
CA ALA A 210 8.31 -0.95 -14.77
C ALA A 210 8.90 -0.83 -13.35
N LEU A 211 8.23 -0.17 -12.38
CA LEU A 211 8.52 -0.21 -10.92
C LEU A 211 7.65 0.80 -10.15
N ALA A 212 7.18 0.46 -8.94
CA ALA A 212 6.29 1.32 -8.14
C ALA A 212 6.83 2.72 -7.84
N SER A 213 8.16 2.80 -7.66
CA SER A 213 8.94 4.00 -7.43
C SER A 213 8.77 5.07 -8.50
N THR A 214 8.33 4.73 -9.71
CA THR A 214 8.24 5.69 -10.83
C THR A 214 7.07 6.68 -10.71
N ILE A 215 5.92 6.32 -10.11
CA ILE A 215 4.81 7.29 -9.92
C ILE A 215 5.27 8.42 -8.99
N LEU A 216 5.81 8.04 -7.83
CA LEU A 216 6.39 9.01 -6.91
C LEU A 216 7.58 9.70 -7.55
N ALA A 217 8.48 9.02 -8.26
CA ALA A 217 9.64 9.68 -8.87
C ALA A 217 9.30 10.65 -10.02
N SER A 218 8.25 10.38 -10.82
CA SER A 218 7.82 11.24 -11.91
C SER A 218 7.03 12.45 -11.39
N CYS A 219 6.06 12.23 -10.49
CA CYS A 219 5.36 13.32 -9.82
C CYS A 219 6.32 14.14 -8.93
N CYS A 220 7.25 13.49 -8.21
CA CYS A 220 8.26 14.16 -7.38
C CYS A 220 9.28 14.93 -8.22
N ARG A 221 9.77 14.40 -9.36
CA ARG A 221 10.66 15.17 -10.24
C ARG A 221 9.98 16.46 -10.70
N LYS A 222 8.74 16.38 -11.19
CA LYS A 222 8.02 17.58 -11.64
C LYS A 222 7.71 18.54 -10.49
N TRP A 223 7.33 18.02 -9.31
CA TRP A 223 7.01 18.83 -8.14
C TRP A 223 8.25 19.47 -7.49
N VAL A 224 9.35 18.72 -7.28
CA VAL A 224 10.63 19.22 -6.76
C VAL A 224 11.24 20.26 -7.70
N CYS A 225 11.16 20.05 -9.02
CA CYS A 225 11.70 21.00 -10.00
C CYS A 225 10.88 22.30 -10.08
N LYS A 226 9.55 22.25 -9.90
CA LYS A 226 8.68 23.44 -9.94
C LYS A 226 8.59 24.18 -8.60
N ASN A 227 8.55 23.47 -7.48
CA ASN A 227 8.36 24.03 -6.14
C ASN A 227 9.63 23.84 -5.32
N LYS A 228 10.46 24.91 -5.23
CA LYS A 228 11.73 24.98 -4.47
C LYS A 228 11.59 24.81 -2.93
N ILE A 229 10.55 24.17 -2.42
CA ILE A 229 10.33 24.02 -0.98
C ILE A 229 10.00 22.56 -0.65
N PHE A 230 11.05 21.74 -0.64
CA PHE A 230 11.06 20.46 0.07
C PHE A 230 11.76 20.67 1.41
N ARG A 231 11.01 21.01 2.47
CA ARG A 231 11.55 20.93 3.84
C ARG A 231 11.19 19.57 4.41
N ILE A 232 12.10 18.62 4.23
CA ILE A 232 12.10 17.36 4.98
C ILE A 232 12.27 17.75 6.45
N PHE A 233 11.23 17.59 7.26
CA PHE A 233 11.37 17.56 8.73
C PHE A 233 12.10 16.26 9.10
N LYS A 234 13.41 16.21 8.83
CA LYS A 234 14.29 15.20 9.40
C LYS A 234 14.47 15.60 10.86
N ARG A 235 13.85 14.87 11.78
CA ARG A 235 14.23 14.97 13.19
C ARG A 235 15.67 14.45 13.33
N LYS A 236 16.51 15.27 13.97
CA LYS A 236 17.65 14.80 14.75
C LYS A 236 17.14 13.95 15.91
#